data_AF-A0A150M705-F1
#
_entry.id   AF-A0A150M705-F1
#
_cell.length_a   1.000
_cell.length_b   1.000
_cell.length_c   1.000
_cell.angle_alpha   90.00
_cell.angle_beta   90.00
_cell.angle_gamma   90.00
#
_symmetry.space_group_name_H-M   'P 1'
#
loop_
_entity.id
_entity.type
_entity.pdbx_description
1 polymer ?
#
loop_
_entity_poly.entity_id
_entity_poly.type
_entity_poly.pdbx_seq_one_letter_code
_entity_poly.pdbx_strand_id
1 'polypeptide(L)'
;MPGYELGFSKTIDALYRAGANVIYHNRQVHVSGHGCQEELKLMLNLMKPKYFIPVHGEYRMQKAHARLAKAVGISEERTFLLDKGEVVEFRGGAARPGGKVPYGNILIDGLGIGDVGNIVLRDRRLLSQDGILIAVVTLNKEAKTIAAGPEIISRGFVYMREAETLLEEAEQMVSEIIKRCLESYMLEWSSLKANIREALSQFLFEKTKRKPMILPIIMEV
;
A
#
# COMPACT_ATOMS: atom_id res chain seq x y z
N MET A 1 -7.20 -12.81 15.50
CA MET A 1 -7.47 -11.60 14.67
C MET A 1 -6.86 -11.83 13.30
N PRO A 2 -7.55 -11.47 12.19
CA PRO A 2 -7.00 -11.61 10.85
C PRO A 2 -5.67 -10.83 10.68
N GLY A 3 -4.67 -11.45 10.06
CA GLY A 3 -3.37 -10.86 9.76
C GLY A 3 -2.26 -11.12 10.80
N TYR A 4 -2.59 -11.73 11.94
CA TYR A 4 -1.62 -12.06 12.99
C TYR A 4 -1.24 -13.54 13.04
N GLU A 5 -1.81 -14.37 12.16
CA GLU A 5 -1.69 -15.83 12.19
C GLU A 5 -0.22 -16.26 12.17
N LEU A 6 0.60 -15.66 11.31
CA LEU A 6 2.03 -16.00 11.20
C LEU A 6 2.81 -15.69 12.49
N GLY A 7 2.53 -14.56 13.13
CA GLY A 7 3.18 -14.15 14.38
C GLY A 7 2.81 -15.08 15.53
N PHE A 8 1.54 -15.44 15.63
CA PHE A 8 1.06 -16.41 16.62
C PHE A 8 1.67 -17.79 16.39
N SER A 9 1.68 -18.31 15.16
CA SER A 9 2.25 -19.63 14.85
C SER A 9 3.74 -19.69 15.21
N LYS A 10 4.53 -18.66 14.86
CA LYS A 10 5.95 -18.60 15.25
C LYS A 10 6.16 -18.61 16.77
N THR A 11 5.29 -17.93 17.50
CA THR A 11 5.35 -17.89 18.97
C THR A 11 5.02 -19.25 19.57
N ILE A 12 3.98 -19.92 19.05
CA ILE A 12 3.59 -21.27 19.46
C ILE A 12 4.74 -22.26 19.20
N ASP A 13 5.36 -22.21 18.02
CA ASP A 13 6.51 -23.05 17.69
C ASP A 13 7.68 -22.85 18.66
N ALA A 14 7.98 -21.59 19.02
CA ALA A 14 9.03 -21.28 19.97
C ALA A 14 8.73 -21.86 21.37
N LEU A 15 7.48 -21.79 21.82
CA LEU A 15 7.05 -22.36 23.09
C LEU A 15 7.18 -23.88 23.11
N TYR A 16 6.76 -24.56 22.03
CA TYR A 16 6.96 -26.01 21.90
C TYR A 16 8.43 -26.40 21.89
N ARG A 17 9.30 -25.65 21.19
CA ARG A 17 10.76 -25.87 21.19
C ARG A 17 11.38 -25.70 22.57
N ALA A 18 10.82 -24.82 23.40
CA ALA A 18 11.24 -24.64 24.79
C ALA A 18 10.72 -25.73 25.74
N GLY A 19 10.00 -26.74 25.22
CA GLY A 19 9.45 -27.85 26.00
C GLY A 19 8.13 -27.54 26.69
N ALA A 20 7.48 -26.42 26.37
CA ALA A 20 6.19 -26.07 26.95
C ALA A 20 5.05 -26.91 26.35
N ASN A 21 4.04 -27.20 27.16
CA ASN A 21 2.75 -27.68 26.69
C ASN A 21 1.84 -26.47 26.39
N VAL A 22 1.48 -26.27 25.11
CA VAL A 22 0.77 -25.06 24.67
C VAL A 22 -0.69 -25.38 24.36
N ILE A 23 -1.61 -24.79 25.12
CA ILE A 23 -3.06 -24.90 24.88
C ILE A 23 -3.50 -23.66 24.08
N TYR A 24 -3.86 -23.85 22.82
CA TYR A 24 -4.34 -22.80 21.92
C TYR A 24 -5.47 -23.34 21.03
N HIS A 25 -6.30 -22.45 20.46
CA HIS A 25 -7.45 -22.82 19.61
C HIS A 25 -8.58 -23.62 20.29
N ASN A 26 -8.57 -23.80 21.61
CA ASN A 26 -9.68 -24.41 22.32
C ASN A 26 -10.83 -23.39 22.55
N ARG A 27 -12.05 -23.71 22.09
CA ARG A 27 -13.26 -22.88 22.33
C ARG A 27 -13.60 -22.69 23.80
N GLN A 28 -13.03 -23.51 24.69
CA GLN A 28 -13.20 -23.38 26.14
C GLN A 28 -12.38 -22.24 26.75
N VAL A 29 -11.33 -21.77 26.07
CA VAL A 29 -10.46 -20.70 26.60
C VAL A 29 -10.65 -19.35 25.92
N HIS A 30 -11.42 -19.29 24.84
CA HIS A 30 -11.74 -18.05 24.14
C HIS A 30 -13.11 -18.12 23.46
N VAL A 31 -13.89 -17.05 23.64
CA VAL A 31 -15.14 -16.81 22.94
C VAL A 31 -15.05 -15.47 22.21
N SER A 32 -15.77 -15.36 21.10
CA SER A 32 -15.93 -14.09 20.39
C SER A 32 -16.64 -13.08 21.30
N GLY A 33 -16.18 -11.83 21.31
CA GLY A 33 -16.92 -10.71 21.92
C GLY A 33 -18.13 -10.25 21.09
N HIS A 34 -18.28 -10.77 19.87
CA HIS A 34 -19.41 -10.49 18.98
C HIS A 34 -20.33 -11.71 18.89
N GLY A 35 -21.65 -11.48 18.97
CA GLY A 35 -22.67 -12.52 18.88
C GLY A 35 -22.69 -13.22 17.52
N CYS A 36 -23.04 -14.51 17.53
CA CYS A 36 -23.20 -15.31 16.32
C CYS A 36 -24.57 -15.09 15.67
N GLN A 37 -24.87 -15.84 14.60
CA GLN A 37 -26.07 -15.63 13.79
C GLN A 37 -27.37 -15.69 14.61
N GLU A 38 -27.48 -16.58 15.59
CA GLU A 38 -28.70 -16.73 16.39
C GLU A 38 -28.88 -15.57 17.38
N GLU A 39 -27.80 -15.05 17.96
CA GLU A 39 -27.85 -13.86 18.80
C GLU A 39 -28.21 -12.60 17.99
N LEU A 40 -27.71 -12.49 16.74
CA LEU A 40 -28.09 -11.42 15.83
C LEU A 40 -29.57 -11.51 15.45
N LYS A 41 -30.09 -12.70 15.13
CA LYS A 41 -31.52 -12.92 14.88
C LYS A 41 -32.38 -12.62 16.12
N LEU A 42 -31.92 -13.04 17.30
CA LEU A 42 -32.58 -12.76 18.57
C LEU A 42 -32.70 -11.25 18.77
N MET A 43 -31.62 -10.50 18.59
CA MET A 43 -31.64 -9.04 18.67
C MET A 43 -32.67 -8.43 17.71
N LEU A 44 -32.68 -8.85 16.45
CA LEU A 44 -33.64 -8.35 15.45
C LEU A 44 -35.10 -8.66 15.81
N ASN A 45 -35.36 -9.87 16.33
CA ASN A 45 -36.69 -10.30 16.76
C ASN A 45 -37.18 -9.57 18.01
N LEU A 46 -36.27 -9.20 18.92
CA LEU A 46 -36.59 -8.40 20.10
C LEU A 46 -36.86 -6.94 19.75
N MET A 47 -36.02 -6.34 18.89
CA MET A 47 -36.13 -4.92 18.52
C MET A 47 -37.25 -4.62 17.52
N LYS A 48 -37.58 -5.58 16.64
CA LYS A 48 -38.58 -5.42 15.56
C LYS A 48 -38.41 -4.11 14.77
N PRO A 49 -37.21 -3.84 14.21
CA PRO A 49 -36.93 -2.56 13.59
C PRO A 49 -37.74 -2.36 12.30
N LYS A 50 -38.21 -1.13 12.06
CA LYS A 50 -38.86 -0.76 10.78
C LYS A 50 -37.87 -0.73 9.61
N TYR A 51 -36.64 -0.31 9.88
CA TYR A 51 -35.53 -0.25 8.93
C TYR A 51 -34.28 -0.82 9.57
N PHE A 52 -33.43 -1.47 8.80
CA PHE A 52 -32.21 -2.10 9.28
C PHE A 52 -30.98 -1.61 8.51
N ILE A 53 -29.92 -1.28 9.24
CA ILE A 53 -28.64 -0.87 8.68
C ILE A 53 -27.57 -1.72 9.36
N PRO A 54 -27.02 -2.76 8.72
CA PRO A 54 -25.93 -3.52 9.31
C PRO A 54 -24.68 -2.65 9.38
N VAL A 55 -24.15 -2.51 10.59
CA VAL A 55 -22.92 -1.77 10.88
C VAL A 55 -21.82 -2.72 11.37
N HIS A 56 -20.60 -2.20 11.48
CA HIS A 56 -19.43 -2.90 12.04
C HIS A 56 -19.11 -4.24 11.37
N GLY A 57 -18.35 -4.19 10.27
CA GLY A 57 -17.84 -5.36 9.57
C GLY A 57 -17.51 -5.05 8.12
N GLU A 58 -16.76 -5.94 7.48
CA GLU A 58 -16.53 -5.89 6.03
C GLU A 58 -17.84 -6.07 5.27
N TYR A 59 -17.88 -5.64 3.99
CA TYR A 59 -19.07 -5.71 3.15
C TYR A 59 -19.71 -7.12 3.13
N ARG A 60 -18.89 -8.18 3.08
CA ARG A 60 -19.39 -9.57 3.14
C ARG A 60 -20.13 -9.88 4.44
N MET A 61 -19.70 -9.32 5.56
CA MET A 61 -20.33 -9.50 6.87
C MET A 61 -21.63 -8.73 6.94
N GLN A 62 -21.64 -7.49 6.46
CA GLN A 62 -22.85 -6.66 6.40
C GLN A 62 -23.91 -7.31 5.50
N LYS A 63 -23.51 -7.84 4.34
CA LYS A 63 -24.39 -8.58 3.43
C LYS A 63 -24.94 -9.86 4.07
N ALA A 64 -24.12 -10.59 4.84
CA ALA A 64 -24.59 -11.74 5.60
C ALA A 64 -25.62 -11.33 6.67
N HIS A 65 -25.38 -10.24 7.40
CA HIS A 65 -26.30 -9.73 8.40
C HIS A 65 -27.62 -9.24 7.78
N ALA A 66 -27.59 -8.61 6.61
CA ALA A 66 -28.79 -8.27 5.84
C ALA A 66 -29.61 -9.52 5.46
N ARG A 67 -28.95 -10.63 5.12
CA ARG A 67 -29.65 -11.91 4.88
C ARG A 67 -30.31 -12.45 6.16
N LEU A 68 -29.68 -12.30 7.32
CA LEU A 68 -30.30 -12.66 8.60
C LEU A 68 -31.53 -11.80 8.88
N ALA A 69 -31.46 -10.49 8.61
CA ALA A 69 -32.61 -9.58 8.71
C ALA A 69 -33.77 -10.01 7.82
N LYS A 70 -33.49 -10.40 6.58
CA LYS A 70 -34.50 -10.98 5.68
C LYS A 70 -35.13 -12.25 6.24
N ALA A 71 -34.31 -13.15 6.79
CA ALA A 71 -34.77 -14.42 7.35
C ALA A 71 -35.71 -14.25 8.56
N VAL A 72 -35.62 -13.13 9.30
CA VAL A 72 -36.51 -12.82 10.43
C VAL A 72 -37.62 -11.83 10.07
N GLY A 73 -37.83 -11.55 8.78
CA GLY A 73 -39.00 -10.82 8.28
C GLY A 73 -38.79 -9.33 7.96
N ILE A 74 -37.55 -8.82 7.98
CA ILE A 74 -37.25 -7.45 7.53
C ILE A 74 -36.98 -7.48 6.03
N SER A 75 -37.79 -6.78 5.22
CA SER A 75 -37.64 -6.79 3.77
C SER A 75 -36.31 -6.17 3.31
N GLU A 76 -35.83 -6.58 2.13
CA GLU A 76 -34.62 -6.01 1.52
C GLU A 76 -34.77 -4.51 1.26
N GLU A 77 -35.96 -4.06 0.86
CA GLU A 77 -36.30 -2.63 0.67
C GLU A 77 -36.17 -1.78 1.94
N ARG A 78 -36.25 -2.42 3.12
CA ARG A 78 -36.10 -1.77 4.42
C ARG A 78 -34.70 -1.95 5.00
N THR A 79 -33.79 -2.58 4.27
CA THR A 79 -32.42 -2.86 4.68
C THR A 79 -31.43 -2.05 3.85
N PHE A 80 -30.67 -1.15 4.48
CA PHE A 80 -29.69 -0.31 3.78
C PHE A 80 -28.27 -0.85 3.98
N LEU A 81 -27.65 -1.33 2.90
CA LEU A 81 -26.21 -1.57 2.85
C LEU A 81 -25.53 -0.28 2.40
N LEU A 82 -24.72 0.30 3.28
CA LEU A 82 -24.11 1.61 3.06
C LEU A 82 -22.59 1.50 2.99
N ASP A 83 -22.01 2.25 2.07
CA ASP A 83 -20.59 2.56 2.12
C ASP A 83 -20.31 3.71 3.08
N LYS A 84 -19.04 3.85 3.50
CA LYS A 84 -18.61 4.98 4.34
C LYS A 84 -18.97 6.30 3.65
N GLY A 85 -19.54 7.23 4.41
CA GLY A 85 -19.95 8.55 3.91
C GLY A 85 -21.29 8.58 3.19
N GLU A 86 -21.97 7.46 2.98
CA GLU A 86 -23.35 7.44 2.50
C GLU A 86 -24.33 7.75 3.64
N VAL A 87 -25.38 8.51 3.34
CA VAL A 87 -26.36 8.96 4.33
C VAL A 87 -27.71 8.28 4.09
N VAL A 88 -28.40 7.93 5.18
CA VAL A 88 -29.82 7.58 5.15
C VAL A 88 -30.60 8.67 5.88
N GLU A 89 -31.59 9.23 5.19
CA GLU A 89 -32.47 10.25 5.74
C GLU A 89 -33.74 9.63 6.30
N PHE A 90 -34.08 9.98 7.54
CA PHE A 90 -35.31 9.55 8.19
C PHE A 90 -36.25 10.74 8.35
N ARG A 91 -37.42 10.71 7.71
CA ARG A 91 -38.43 11.78 7.81
C ARG A 91 -39.83 11.20 7.82
N GLY A 92 -40.67 11.63 8.77
CA GLY A 92 -42.06 11.17 8.87
C GLY A 92 -42.21 9.65 9.02
N GLY A 93 -41.22 8.99 9.64
CA GLY A 93 -41.18 7.53 9.76
C GLY A 93 -40.82 6.78 8.49
N ALA A 94 -40.46 7.46 7.40
CA ALA A 94 -39.91 6.85 6.19
C ALA A 94 -38.38 7.05 6.16
N ALA A 95 -37.66 6.04 5.65
CA ALA A 95 -36.23 6.10 5.40
C ALA A 95 -35.96 6.07 3.90
N ARG A 96 -35.01 6.90 3.45
CA ARG A 96 -34.55 6.91 2.06
C ARG A 96 -33.04 7.14 1.99
N PRO A 97 -32.37 6.69 0.91
CA PRO A 97 -31.01 7.14 0.62
C PRO A 97 -30.96 8.68 0.55
N GLY A 98 -29.96 9.25 1.17
CA GLY A 98 -29.65 10.67 1.17
C GLY A 98 -28.44 11.00 0.30
N GLY A 99 -27.83 12.15 0.58
CA GLY A 99 -26.57 12.56 -0.05
C GLY A 99 -25.36 11.78 0.46
N LYS A 100 -24.18 12.27 0.08
CA LYS A 100 -22.89 11.79 0.61
C LYS A 100 -22.25 12.90 1.43
N VAL A 101 -21.55 12.49 2.49
CA VAL A 101 -20.70 13.39 3.28
C VAL A 101 -19.23 13.08 3.02
N PRO A 102 -18.34 14.09 3.12
CA PRO A 102 -16.91 13.86 3.04
C PRO A 102 -16.48 12.79 4.05
N TYR A 103 -15.74 11.80 3.57
CA TYR A 103 -15.16 10.76 4.40
C TYR A 103 -13.80 10.37 3.84
N GLY A 104 -12.95 9.82 4.70
CA GLY A 104 -11.61 9.38 4.33
C GLY A 104 -10.88 8.85 5.54
N ASN A 105 -9.77 8.17 5.30
CA ASN A 105 -8.86 7.78 6.36
C ASN A 105 -7.81 8.88 6.52
N ILE A 106 -7.54 9.28 7.76
CA ILE A 106 -6.37 10.09 8.10
C ILE A 106 -5.34 9.11 8.67
N LEU A 107 -4.18 9.05 8.04
CA LEU A 107 -3.08 8.19 8.48
C LEU A 107 -2.25 8.91 9.54
N ILE A 108 -1.73 8.16 10.52
CA ILE A 108 -0.91 8.69 11.61
C ILE A 108 0.41 7.93 11.58
N ASP A 109 1.52 8.66 11.57
CA ASP A 109 2.87 8.09 11.61
C ASP A 109 3.76 8.90 12.55
N GLY A 110 4.11 8.32 13.70
CA GLY A 110 4.82 9.00 14.77
C GLY A 110 4.02 10.19 15.33
N LEU A 111 4.58 11.40 15.22
CA LEU A 111 3.93 12.65 15.60
C LEU A 111 3.13 13.28 14.44
N GLY A 112 3.26 12.74 13.23
CA GLY A 112 2.59 13.21 12.02
C GLY A 112 1.14 12.75 11.98
N ILE A 113 0.22 13.70 11.78
CA ILE A 113 -1.21 13.44 11.59
C ILE A 113 -1.59 13.90 10.18
N GLY A 114 -1.92 12.96 9.30
CA GLY A 114 -2.34 13.24 7.93
C GLY A 114 -1.21 13.68 6.98
N ASP A 115 0.04 13.66 7.44
CA ASP A 115 1.25 13.92 6.66
C ASP A 115 1.63 12.73 5.76
N VAL A 116 1.24 11.52 6.15
CA VAL A 116 1.38 10.33 5.31
C VAL A 116 0.19 10.22 4.36
N GLY A 117 0.42 10.57 3.11
CA GLY A 117 -0.54 10.34 2.01
C GLY A 117 -0.36 8.99 1.31
N ASN A 118 -1.28 8.67 0.39
CA ASN A 118 -1.19 7.48 -0.45
C ASN A 118 0.10 7.42 -1.29
N ILE A 119 0.67 8.57 -1.66
CA ILE A 119 1.92 8.65 -2.41
C ILE A 119 3.09 8.16 -1.56
N VAL A 120 3.19 8.63 -0.31
CA VAL A 120 4.24 8.20 0.64
C VAL A 120 4.16 6.69 0.89
N LEU A 121 2.95 6.15 1.06
CA LEU A 121 2.76 4.69 1.18
C LEU A 121 3.16 3.92 -0.09
N ARG A 122 2.84 4.46 -1.27
CA ARG A 122 3.24 3.86 -2.55
C ARG A 122 4.76 3.81 -2.68
N ASP A 123 5.44 4.90 -2.36
CA ASP A 123 6.90 4.96 -2.42
C ASP A 123 7.52 3.98 -1.43
N ARG A 124 7.04 3.93 -0.18
CA ARG A 124 7.48 2.93 0.80
C ARG A 124 7.30 1.50 0.32
N ARG A 125 6.16 1.20 -0.34
CA ARG A 125 5.90 -0.13 -0.91
C ARG A 125 6.90 -0.47 -2.00
N LEU A 126 7.12 0.41 -2.98
CA LEU A 126 8.08 0.17 -4.06
C LEU A 126 9.51 -0.04 -3.51
N LEU A 127 9.93 0.82 -2.57
CA LEU A 127 11.23 0.70 -1.90
C LEU A 127 11.39 -0.64 -1.16
N SER A 128 10.33 -1.11 -0.50
CA SER A 128 10.36 -2.38 0.25
C SER A 128 10.42 -3.62 -0.63
N GLN A 129 9.94 -3.54 -1.88
CA GLN A 129 9.87 -4.68 -2.80
C GLN A 129 11.10 -4.75 -3.71
N ASP A 130 11.44 -3.64 -4.35
CA ASP A 130 12.42 -3.62 -5.44
C ASP A 130 13.67 -2.79 -5.11
N GLY A 131 13.68 -2.07 -3.98
CA GLY A 131 14.78 -1.20 -3.61
C GLY A 131 14.86 0.06 -4.44
N ILE A 132 16.00 0.76 -4.34
CA ILE A 132 16.27 2.03 -5.02
C ILE A 132 17.67 2.03 -5.65
N LEU A 133 17.78 2.73 -6.76
CA LEU A 133 19.01 3.05 -7.46
C LEU A 133 19.05 4.55 -7.74
N ILE A 134 20.11 5.21 -7.30
CA ILE A 134 20.31 6.65 -7.42
C ILE A 134 21.47 6.87 -8.39
N ALA A 135 21.27 7.69 -9.41
CA ALA A 135 22.30 8.06 -10.37
C ALA A 135 22.67 9.53 -10.17
N VAL A 136 23.90 9.81 -9.73
CA VAL A 136 24.37 11.17 -9.43
C VAL A 136 25.36 11.61 -10.49
N VAL A 137 25.14 12.80 -11.05
CA VAL A 137 25.98 13.37 -12.10
C VAL A 137 26.18 14.85 -11.83
N THR A 138 27.40 15.33 -11.98
CA THR A 138 27.73 16.76 -11.95
C THR A 138 28.13 17.22 -13.34
N LEU A 139 27.47 18.24 -13.85
CA LEU A 139 27.67 18.77 -15.19
C LEU A 139 28.18 20.21 -15.13
N ASN A 140 29.16 20.52 -15.97
CA ASN A 140 29.57 21.89 -16.23
C ASN A 140 28.82 22.40 -17.46
N LYS A 141 28.02 23.45 -17.28
CA LYS A 141 27.17 24.00 -18.34
C LYS A 141 27.94 24.79 -19.39
N GLU A 142 28.97 25.52 -18.98
CA GLU A 142 29.79 26.35 -19.88
C GLU A 142 30.65 25.46 -20.79
N ALA A 143 31.34 24.49 -20.19
CA ALA A 143 32.18 23.53 -20.90
C ALA A 143 31.36 22.45 -21.63
N LYS A 144 30.06 22.30 -21.31
CA LYS A 144 29.20 21.21 -21.79
C LYS A 144 29.84 19.84 -21.56
N THR A 145 30.37 19.62 -20.37
CA THR A 145 31.08 18.39 -19.99
C THR A 145 30.55 17.84 -18.66
N ILE A 146 30.82 16.56 -18.43
CA ILE A 146 30.64 15.95 -17.11
C ILE A 146 31.82 16.38 -16.25
N ALA A 147 31.53 17.11 -15.17
CA ALA A 147 32.54 17.55 -14.20
C ALA A 147 32.88 16.45 -13.19
N ALA A 148 31.88 15.66 -12.78
CA ALA A 148 32.05 14.49 -11.91
C ALA A 148 30.90 13.47 -12.06
N GLY A 149 31.17 12.20 -11.80
CA GLY A 149 30.24 11.09 -12.03
C GLY A 149 30.22 10.62 -13.50
N PRO A 150 29.23 9.80 -13.91
CA PRO A 150 28.09 9.29 -13.15
C PRO A 150 28.49 8.33 -12.02
N GLU A 151 27.88 8.50 -10.84
CA GLU A 151 28.02 7.56 -9.71
C GLU A 151 26.65 6.88 -9.45
N ILE A 152 26.65 5.55 -9.37
CA ILE A 152 25.43 4.77 -9.11
C ILE A 152 25.43 4.23 -7.68
N ILE A 153 24.44 4.64 -6.89
CA ILE A 153 24.25 4.19 -5.50
C ILE A 153 23.01 3.31 -5.41
N SER A 154 23.16 2.07 -4.94
CA SER A 154 22.05 1.13 -4.77
C SER A 154 21.77 0.79 -3.30
N ARG A 155 20.48 0.68 -2.94
CA ARG A 155 20.01 0.23 -1.62
C ARG A 155 18.81 -0.71 -1.77
N GLY A 156 18.88 -1.91 -1.19
CA GLY A 156 17.78 -2.89 -1.20
C GLY A 156 17.46 -3.53 -2.56
N PHE A 157 18.19 -3.16 -3.62
CA PHE A 157 18.03 -3.70 -4.95
C PHE A 157 19.04 -4.82 -5.22
N VAL A 158 20.33 -4.52 -5.36
CA VAL A 158 21.38 -5.54 -5.56
C VAL A 158 22.45 -5.48 -4.47
N TYR A 159 23.04 -6.63 -4.14
CA TYR A 159 24.17 -6.68 -3.23
C TYR A 159 25.42 -6.21 -3.99
N MET A 160 25.99 -5.06 -3.59
CA MET A 160 27.05 -4.39 -4.36
C MET A 160 28.23 -5.30 -4.70
N ARG A 161 28.61 -6.23 -3.80
CA ARG A 161 29.76 -7.13 -4.02
C ARG A 161 29.58 -8.16 -5.14
N GLU A 162 28.33 -8.45 -5.53
CA GLU A 162 28.03 -9.44 -6.58
C GLU A 162 27.60 -8.77 -7.89
N ALA A 163 27.43 -7.45 -7.90
CA ALA A 163 26.82 -6.69 -8.99
C ALA A 163 27.71 -5.55 -9.50
N GLU A 164 29.02 -5.57 -9.24
CA GLU A 164 29.96 -4.55 -9.73
C GLU A 164 29.85 -4.34 -11.24
N THR A 165 29.87 -5.42 -12.02
CA THR A 165 29.75 -5.37 -13.49
C THR A 165 28.43 -4.74 -13.95
N LEU A 166 27.32 -5.04 -13.27
CA LEU A 166 26.02 -4.46 -13.57
C LEU A 166 25.99 -2.94 -13.32
N LEU A 167 26.66 -2.50 -12.23
CA LEU A 167 26.74 -1.09 -11.87
C LEU A 167 27.68 -0.33 -12.82
N GLU A 168 28.81 -0.92 -13.21
CA GLU A 168 29.72 -0.36 -14.22
C GLU A 168 29.03 -0.20 -15.59
N GLU A 169 28.28 -1.21 -16.05
CA GLU A 169 27.48 -1.12 -17.28
C GLU A 169 26.43 0.00 -17.17
N ALA A 170 25.80 0.16 -16.01
CA ALA A 170 24.83 1.24 -15.77
C ALA A 170 25.49 2.63 -15.78
N GLU A 171 26.69 2.79 -15.20
CA GLU A 171 27.47 4.02 -15.25
C GLU A 171 27.85 4.39 -16.67
N GLN A 172 28.34 3.42 -17.45
CA GLN A 172 28.68 3.62 -18.86
C GLN A 172 27.45 4.08 -19.66
N MET A 173 26.30 3.42 -19.48
CA MET A 173 25.04 3.78 -20.13
C MET A 173 24.61 5.21 -19.81
N VAL A 174 24.69 5.62 -18.54
CA VAL A 174 24.35 6.99 -18.13
C VAL A 174 25.29 8.00 -18.78
N SER A 175 26.59 7.73 -18.78
CA SER A 175 27.61 8.58 -19.42
C SER A 175 27.34 8.75 -20.92
N GLU A 176 26.98 7.69 -21.64
CA GLU A 176 26.65 7.75 -23.07
C GLU A 176 25.40 8.58 -23.35
N ILE A 177 24.33 8.41 -22.56
CA ILE A 177 23.09 9.19 -22.69
C ILE A 177 23.39 10.68 -22.51
N ILE A 178 24.20 11.03 -21.51
CA ILE A 178 24.57 12.42 -21.24
C ILE A 178 25.39 13.01 -22.39
N LYS A 179 26.42 12.30 -22.87
CA LYS A 179 27.26 12.77 -23.99
C LYS A 179 26.42 13.05 -25.23
N ARG A 180 25.51 12.13 -25.58
CA ARG A 180 24.60 12.30 -26.72
C ARG A 180 23.65 13.48 -26.53
N CYS A 181 23.15 13.70 -25.32
CA CYS A 181 22.29 14.85 -25.03
C CYS A 181 23.05 16.19 -25.07
N LEU A 182 24.32 16.23 -24.63
CA LEU A 182 25.17 17.42 -24.66
C LEU A 182 25.50 17.88 -26.10
N GLU A 183 25.59 16.94 -27.04
CA GLU A 183 25.77 17.22 -28.47
C GLU A 183 24.51 17.84 -29.11
N SER A 184 23.32 17.50 -28.60
CA SER A 184 22.07 18.11 -29.04
C SER A 184 21.89 19.49 -28.39
N TYR A 185 21.72 20.54 -29.19
CA TYR A 185 21.73 21.94 -28.74
C TYR A 185 20.62 22.34 -27.72
N MET A 186 19.71 21.43 -27.35
CA MET A 186 18.57 21.68 -26.46
C MET A 186 18.62 20.74 -25.25
N LEU A 187 19.38 21.13 -24.22
CA LEU A 187 19.46 20.39 -22.96
C LEU A 187 18.32 20.78 -22.03
N GLU A 188 17.24 20.00 -22.03
CA GLU A 188 16.20 20.10 -21.01
C GLU A 188 16.45 19.09 -19.89
N TRP A 189 16.62 19.59 -18.65
CA TRP A 189 16.96 18.75 -17.50
C TRP A 189 15.91 17.66 -17.20
N SER A 190 14.64 17.97 -17.43
CA SER A 190 13.50 17.04 -17.32
C SER A 190 13.68 15.85 -18.27
N SER A 191 13.99 16.14 -19.53
CA SER A 191 14.20 15.16 -20.59
C SER A 191 15.43 14.29 -20.33
N LEU A 192 16.55 14.88 -19.88
CA LEU A 192 17.75 14.11 -19.51
C LEU A 192 17.46 13.14 -18.34
N LYS A 193 16.78 13.61 -17.29
CA LYS A 193 16.36 12.76 -16.16
C LYS A 193 15.42 11.64 -16.60
N ALA A 194 14.48 11.92 -17.51
CA ALA A 194 13.56 10.92 -18.04
C ALA A 194 14.31 9.84 -18.84
N ASN A 195 15.21 10.25 -19.74
CA ASN A 195 16.00 9.32 -20.56
C ASN A 195 16.88 8.40 -19.70
N ILE A 196 17.59 8.96 -18.70
CA ILE A 196 18.38 8.17 -17.75
C ILE A 196 17.50 7.15 -17.03
N ARG A 197 16.33 7.59 -16.53
CA ARG A 197 15.41 6.72 -15.80
C ARG A 197 14.90 5.58 -16.68
N GLU A 198 14.50 5.86 -17.91
CA GLU A 198 13.93 4.87 -18.82
C GLU A 198 14.99 3.84 -19.25
N ALA A 199 16.17 4.30 -19.65
CA ALA A 199 17.26 3.42 -20.06
C ALA A 199 17.71 2.50 -18.92
N LEU A 200 17.95 3.05 -17.72
CA LEU A 200 18.31 2.24 -16.55
C LEU A 200 17.17 1.29 -16.16
N SER A 201 15.91 1.72 -16.22
CA SER A 201 14.76 0.88 -15.89
C SER A 201 14.67 -0.34 -16.82
N GLN A 202 14.84 -0.13 -18.13
CA GLN A 202 14.83 -1.19 -19.11
C GLN A 202 16.01 -2.15 -18.89
N PHE A 203 17.23 -1.61 -18.80
CA PHE A 203 18.45 -2.38 -18.59
C PHE A 203 18.38 -3.27 -17.34
N LEU A 204 18.00 -2.68 -16.20
CA LEU A 204 17.91 -3.40 -14.93
C LEU A 204 16.82 -4.47 -14.98
N PHE A 205 15.68 -4.20 -15.62
CA PHE A 205 14.64 -5.19 -15.78
C PHE A 205 15.07 -6.35 -16.69
N GLU A 206 15.79 -6.07 -17.77
CA GLU A 206 16.29 -7.10 -18.68
C GLU A 206 17.24 -8.07 -17.96
N LYS A 207 18.18 -7.53 -17.18
CA LYS A 207 19.22 -8.28 -16.45
C LYS A 207 18.72 -8.95 -15.17
N THR A 208 17.84 -8.30 -14.41
CA THR A 208 17.47 -8.73 -13.04
C THR A 208 15.99 -9.13 -12.88
N LYS A 209 15.13 -8.83 -13.87
CA LYS A 209 13.67 -8.98 -13.80
C LYS A 209 13.00 -8.23 -12.64
N ARG A 210 13.69 -7.24 -12.07
CA ARG A 210 13.21 -6.35 -11.01
C ARG A 210 13.17 -4.90 -11.50
N LYS A 211 12.32 -4.08 -10.89
CA LYS A 211 12.11 -2.68 -11.27
C LYS A 211 12.33 -1.75 -10.06
N PRO A 212 13.60 -1.48 -9.69
CA PRO A 212 13.89 -0.59 -8.58
C PRO A 212 13.37 0.82 -8.87
N MET A 213 13.16 1.60 -7.81
CA MET A 213 12.93 3.03 -7.96
C MET A 213 14.23 3.68 -8.47
N ILE A 214 14.19 4.43 -9.57
CA ILE A 214 15.37 5.08 -10.16
C ILE A 214 15.27 6.59 -9.98
N LEU A 215 16.26 7.17 -9.29
CA LEU A 215 16.31 8.59 -8.98
C LEU A 215 17.58 9.23 -9.58
N PRO A 216 17.47 9.89 -10.75
CA PRO A 216 18.58 10.65 -11.32
C PRO A 216 18.69 12.04 -10.68
N ILE A 217 19.87 12.34 -10.14
CA ILE A 217 20.24 13.61 -9.52
C ILE A 217 21.31 14.26 -10.40
N ILE A 218 21.02 15.47 -10.88
CA ILE A 218 21.92 16.25 -11.73
C ILE A 218 22.29 17.52 -10.96
N MET A 219 23.59 17.72 -10.76
CA MET A 219 24.18 18.92 -10.16
C MET A 219 24.82 19.77 -11.27
N GLU A 220 24.65 21.08 -11.20
CA GLU A 220 25.25 22.05 -12.13
C GLU A 220 26.35 22.81 -11.38
N VAL A 221 27.54 22.90 -12.00
CA VAL A 221 28.71 23.64 -11.49
C VAL A 221 29.27 24.57 -12.55
#